data_AF-A0A1V5T437-F1
#
_entry.id   AF-A0A1V5T437-F1
#
_cell.length_a   1.000
_cell.length_b   1.000
_cell.length_c   1.000
_cell.angle_alpha   90.00
_cell.angle_beta   90.00
_cell.angle_gamma   90.00
#
_symmetry.space_group_name_H-M   'P 1'
#
loop_
_entity.id
_entity.type
_entity.pdbx_description
1 polymer ?
#
loop_
_entity_poly.entity_id
_entity_poly.type
_entity_poly.pdbx_seq_one_letter_code
_entity_poly.pdbx_strand_id
1 'polypeptide(L)'
;MKKSQPFLLSILSVLIFVVITGCMSMNIGDKGAIRGRVFGDNGPLQGVRVEAGDQVAFTNDAGDFLLENVSSGAQYVFFSFEGYTGALVKVTVVKGNEVPISPDGSVTLSLSSDNNDYEYLVSIYQLGFYEKSFLDSEKYIKEFTGSNLIPNVLFIKGASAYYLGDYQTSLSILKDMVKSYPDNEFADDGQYLLARCLGQGLNQWWDSINEYKNLIQNYPQSEFVGVAYYEMGDCYYILESYSNASVAYDQARVFGGEIEKKSIYGLAHCFYKLELFYKAASLFAEYVQKYPNDEFADDAQYFEGASWYRRDDYQQALEAFDKSIVQYPTGTWYNGILIAPASMFNKGLCLEKLGRYSEAYQVYLDIIRKYPGAKWADGTSLISNAQYRIELLKDAVL
;
A
#
# COMPACT_ATOMS: atom_id res chain seq x y z
N MET A 1 5.69 29.34 -8.07
CA MET A 1 6.87 28.45 -7.97
C MET A 1 6.37 27.02 -8.14
N LYS A 2 6.87 26.28 -9.13
CA LYS A 2 6.50 24.88 -9.34
C LYS A 2 6.97 24.08 -8.12
N LYS A 3 6.03 23.57 -7.31
CA LYS A 3 6.35 22.59 -6.27
C LYS A 3 7.00 21.37 -6.97
N SER A 4 8.14 20.94 -6.45
CA SER A 4 8.76 19.66 -6.74
C SER A 4 7.76 18.53 -6.48
N GLN A 5 7.98 17.38 -7.12
CA GLN A 5 7.13 16.21 -6.90
C GLN A 5 6.93 15.93 -5.39
N PRO A 6 5.71 15.59 -4.98
CA PRO A 6 5.37 15.39 -3.58
C PRO A 6 6.19 14.26 -2.93
N PHE A 7 6.70 14.52 -1.73
CA PHE A 7 7.66 13.69 -0.99
C PHE A 7 7.08 12.31 -0.62
N LEU A 8 5.77 12.22 -0.34
CA LEU A 8 5.08 10.95 -0.07
C LEU A 8 4.65 10.20 -1.36
N LEU A 9 4.36 10.92 -2.45
CA LEU A 9 3.96 10.31 -3.73
C LEU A 9 5.15 9.72 -4.51
N SER A 10 6.35 10.30 -4.37
CA SER A 10 7.58 9.66 -4.84
C SER A 10 7.86 8.36 -4.07
N ILE A 11 7.57 8.33 -2.77
CA ILE A 11 7.69 7.15 -1.91
C ILE A 11 6.65 6.07 -2.29
N LEU A 12 5.40 6.44 -2.62
CA LEU A 12 4.38 5.50 -3.10
C LEU A 12 4.76 4.81 -4.42
N SER A 13 5.47 5.52 -5.32
CA SER A 13 5.99 4.92 -6.57
C SER A 13 7.18 3.98 -6.35
N VAL A 14 7.92 4.13 -5.24
CA VAL A 14 9.04 3.26 -4.85
C VAL A 14 8.54 2.05 -4.04
N LEU A 15 7.41 2.17 -3.33
CA LEU A 15 6.85 1.12 -2.47
C LEU A 15 6.20 -0.06 -3.23
N ILE A 16 5.97 0.05 -4.54
CA ILE A 16 5.40 -1.06 -5.34
C ILE A 16 6.48 -2.07 -5.80
N PHE A 17 7.78 -1.80 -5.60
CA PHE A 17 8.84 -2.68 -6.12
C PHE A 17 9.62 -3.51 -5.09
N VAL A 18 9.25 -3.53 -3.81
CA VAL A 18 10.03 -4.26 -2.78
C VAL A 18 9.26 -5.39 -2.06
N VAL A 19 7.94 -5.53 -2.23
CA VAL A 19 7.19 -6.52 -1.42
C VAL A 19 6.99 -7.89 -2.09
N ILE A 20 7.32 -8.09 -3.38
CA ILE A 20 7.16 -9.41 -4.02
C ILE A 20 8.34 -9.77 -4.92
N THR A 21 9.47 -10.14 -4.30
CA THR A 21 10.36 -11.23 -4.76
C THR A 21 11.51 -11.35 -3.76
N GLY A 22 11.51 -12.41 -2.94
CA GLY A 22 12.59 -12.56 -1.96
C GLY A 22 12.60 -13.79 -1.06
N CYS A 23 11.64 -14.71 -1.11
CA CYS A 23 11.89 -16.08 -0.64
C CYS A 23 12.72 -16.84 -1.69
N MET A 24 13.94 -16.36 -1.93
CA MET A 24 15.01 -17.14 -2.56
C MET A 24 16.14 -17.22 -1.54
N SER A 25 16.38 -18.44 -1.07
CA SER A 25 17.60 -18.91 -0.42
C SER A 25 18.62 -17.82 -0.04
N MET A 26 18.70 -17.49 1.25
CA MET A 26 19.90 -16.85 1.81
C MET A 26 21.11 -17.74 1.49
N ASN A 27 21.82 -17.43 0.42
CA ASN A 27 23.11 -18.03 0.14
C ASN A 27 24.09 -17.50 1.18
N ILE A 28 24.34 -18.29 2.22
CA ILE A 28 25.29 -18.03 3.32
C ILE A 28 26.77 -17.97 2.82
N GLY A 29 27.03 -17.94 1.51
CA GLY A 29 28.36 -18.14 0.91
C GLY A 29 28.96 -17.03 0.06
N ASP A 30 28.27 -15.91 -0.20
CA ASP A 30 28.73 -14.90 -1.16
C ASP A 30 29.09 -13.58 -0.45
N LYS A 31 30.21 -13.56 0.26
CA LYS A 31 30.73 -12.38 1.00
C LYS A 31 31.96 -11.77 0.32
N GLY A 32 32.20 -10.49 0.56
CA GLY A 32 33.41 -9.75 0.18
C GLY A 32 33.83 -8.78 1.28
N ALA A 33 34.71 -7.83 0.94
CA ALA A 33 35.15 -6.79 1.86
C ALA A 33 35.08 -5.41 1.22
N ILE A 34 34.87 -4.37 2.04
CA ILE A 34 34.92 -2.97 1.62
C ILE A 34 36.06 -2.30 2.38
N ARG A 35 36.94 -1.61 1.67
CA ARG A 35 37.96 -0.76 2.29
C ARG A 35 37.80 0.69 1.88
N GLY A 36 38.33 1.57 2.70
CA GLY A 36 38.41 2.97 2.34
C GLY A 36 39.11 3.79 3.39
N ARG A 37 39.19 5.09 3.12
CA ARG A 37 39.72 6.08 4.04
C ARG A 37 38.69 7.18 4.30
N VAL A 38 38.56 7.61 5.55
CA VAL A 38 37.64 8.68 5.93
C VAL A 38 38.42 9.93 6.30
N PHE A 39 38.00 11.06 5.74
CA PHE A 39 38.55 12.39 5.99
C PHE A 39 37.48 13.32 6.57
N GLY A 40 37.94 14.33 7.32
CA GLY A 40 37.19 15.54 7.58
C GLY A 40 37.98 16.74 7.08
N ASP A 41 37.52 17.95 7.40
CA ASP A 41 38.12 19.20 6.89
C ASP A 41 39.61 19.37 7.22
N ASN A 42 40.09 18.75 8.31
CA ASN A 42 41.45 18.90 8.82
C ASN A 42 42.34 17.65 8.64
N GLY A 43 41.92 16.67 7.85
CA GLY A 43 42.70 15.45 7.58
C GLY A 43 41.96 14.15 7.90
N PRO A 44 42.67 13.01 7.98
CA PRO A 44 42.05 11.72 8.24
C PRO A 44 41.40 11.66 9.62
N LEU A 45 40.26 10.98 9.73
CA LEU A 45 39.52 10.85 10.97
C LEU A 45 39.72 9.47 11.58
N GLN A 46 40.21 9.43 12.83
CA GLN A 46 40.35 8.21 13.62
C GLN A 46 39.06 7.92 14.39
N GLY A 47 38.64 6.64 14.44
CA GLY A 47 37.49 6.20 15.23
C GLY A 47 36.13 6.44 14.59
N VAL A 48 36.08 6.79 13.30
CA VAL A 48 34.82 6.85 12.54
C VAL A 48 34.22 5.46 12.50
N ARG A 49 32.97 5.33 12.93
CA ARG A 49 32.23 4.08 12.87
C ARG A 49 31.66 3.90 11.47
N VAL A 50 32.03 2.78 10.84
CA VAL A 50 31.62 2.40 9.48
C VAL A 50 30.77 1.13 9.54
N GLU A 51 29.60 1.14 8.93
CA GLU A 51 28.64 0.02 9.01
C GLU A 51 28.12 -0.39 7.64
N ALA A 52 27.98 -1.69 7.40
CA ALA A 52 27.29 -2.22 6.22
C ALA A 52 26.58 -3.54 6.58
N GLY A 53 25.24 -3.54 6.58
CA GLY A 53 24.46 -4.64 7.13
C GLY A 53 24.82 -4.88 8.60
N ASP A 54 25.12 -6.12 8.98
CA ASP A 54 25.52 -6.48 10.35
C ASP A 54 27.02 -6.25 10.65
N GLN A 55 27.79 -5.74 9.68
CA GLN A 55 29.24 -5.56 9.82
C GLN A 55 29.56 -4.14 10.28
N VAL A 56 30.51 -4.03 11.21
CA VAL A 56 30.95 -2.75 11.79
C VAL A 56 32.48 -2.73 11.83
N ALA A 57 33.07 -1.61 11.43
CA ALA A 57 34.49 -1.32 11.56
C ALA A 57 34.70 0.09 12.09
N PHE A 58 35.93 0.38 12.51
CA PHE A 58 36.35 1.71 12.95
C PHE A 58 37.62 2.12 12.21
N THR A 59 37.74 3.41 11.86
CA THR A 59 38.94 3.91 11.21
C THR A 59 40.13 3.99 12.17
N ASN A 60 41.32 3.71 11.67
CA ASN A 60 42.58 3.89 12.41
C ASN A 60 43.10 5.34 12.35
N ASP A 61 44.30 5.60 12.89
CA ASP A 61 44.95 6.91 12.93
C ASP A 61 45.18 7.54 11.54
N ALA A 62 45.28 6.71 10.50
CA ALA A 62 45.40 7.15 9.10
C ALA A 62 44.04 7.34 8.41
N GLY A 63 42.94 7.13 9.14
CA GLY A 63 41.57 7.18 8.62
C GLY A 63 41.15 5.94 7.85
N ASP A 64 41.98 4.89 7.80
CA ASP A 64 41.70 3.67 7.03
C ASP A 64 40.76 2.74 7.79
N PHE A 65 39.82 2.12 7.07
CA PHE A 65 38.97 1.04 7.58
C PHE A 65 38.94 -0.15 6.61
N LEU A 66 38.62 -1.32 7.16
CA LEU A 66 38.30 -2.54 6.42
C LEU A 66 37.04 -3.16 7.03
N LEU A 67 35.96 -3.22 6.25
CA LEU A 67 34.74 -3.96 6.56
C LEU A 67 34.83 -5.33 5.89
N GLU A 68 35.08 -6.37 6.69
CA GLU A 68 35.11 -7.75 6.21
C GLU A 68 33.72 -8.39 6.26
N ASN A 69 33.56 -9.52 5.57
CA ASN A 69 32.36 -10.37 5.65
C ASN A 69 31.04 -9.70 5.24
N VAL A 70 31.10 -8.69 4.38
CA VAL A 70 29.93 -7.97 3.85
C VAL A 70 29.27 -8.81 2.74
N SER A 71 27.94 -8.90 2.75
CA SER A 71 27.18 -9.57 1.69
C SER A 71 27.49 -8.99 0.31
N SER A 72 27.70 -9.85 -0.68
CA SER A 72 27.89 -9.42 -2.07
C SER A 72 26.63 -8.77 -2.66
N GLY A 73 26.80 -8.01 -3.73
CA GLY A 73 25.74 -7.20 -4.34
C GLY A 73 25.77 -5.74 -3.87
N ALA A 74 24.68 -5.01 -4.12
CA ALA A 74 24.57 -3.61 -3.73
C ALA A 74 24.40 -3.48 -2.20
N GLN A 75 25.31 -2.75 -1.58
CA GLN A 75 25.35 -2.49 -0.15
C GLN A 75 25.35 -0.99 0.12
N TYR A 76 24.78 -0.61 1.26
CA TYR A 76 24.80 0.75 1.76
C TYR A 76 25.72 0.81 2.97
N VAL A 77 26.70 1.71 2.91
CA VAL A 77 27.73 1.90 3.94
C VAL A 77 27.47 3.20 4.67
N PHE A 78 27.25 3.11 5.98
CA PHE A 78 26.99 4.26 6.85
C PHE A 78 28.26 4.68 7.57
N PHE A 79 28.44 5.98 7.72
CA PHE A 79 29.52 6.59 8.47
C PHE A 79 28.93 7.45 9.58
N SER A 80 29.41 7.27 10.80
CA SER A 80 29.01 8.08 11.95
C SER A 80 30.23 8.45 12.80
N PHE A 81 30.32 9.73 13.15
CA PHE A 81 31.40 10.26 13.96
C PHE A 81 30.92 11.50 14.74
N GLU A 82 31.33 11.64 15.99
CA GLU A 82 30.88 12.73 16.85
C GLU A 82 31.36 14.09 16.31
N GLY A 83 30.47 15.08 16.26
CA GLY A 83 30.74 16.41 15.68
C GLY A 83 30.68 16.47 14.15
N TYR A 84 30.35 15.37 13.47
CA TYR A 84 30.22 15.30 12.02
C TYR A 84 28.82 14.84 11.59
N THR A 85 28.40 15.29 10.41
CA THR A 85 27.20 14.80 9.74
C THR A 85 27.42 13.36 9.30
N GLY A 86 26.40 12.53 9.48
CA GLY A 86 26.40 11.17 8.97
C GLY A 86 26.60 11.13 7.46
N ALA A 87 27.18 10.05 6.94
CA ALA A 87 27.28 9.84 5.49
C ALA A 87 26.77 8.46 5.11
N LEU A 88 26.33 8.34 3.86
CA LEU A 88 25.82 7.11 3.26
C LEU A 88 26.39 6.94 1.86
N VAL A 89 27.03 5.80 1.61
CA VAL A 89 27.62 5.47 0.31
C VAL A 89 27.11 4.12 -0.18
N LYS A 90 26.66 4.07 -1.43
CA LYS A 90 26.25 2.81 -2.07
C LYS A 90 27.45 2.17 -2.77
N VAL A 91 27.76 0.91 -2.44
CA VAL A 91 28.89 0.14 -2.98
C VAL A 91 28.40 -1.20 -3.50
N THR A 92 28.95 -1.66 -4.63
CA THR A 92 28.71 -3.03 -5.11
C THR A 92 29.84 -3.94 -4.62
N VAL A 93 29.53 -4.82 -3.68
CA VAL A 93 30.47 -5.79 -3.13
C VAL A 93 30.54 -7.00 -4.05
N VAL A 94 31.76 -7.39 -4.44
CA VAL A 94 32.00 -8.57 -5.28
C VAL A 94 32.51 -9.70 -4.40
N LYS A 95 31.91 -10.90 -4.56
CA LYS A 95 32.28 -12.10 -3.80
C LYS A 95 33.80 -12.35 -3.87
N GLY A 96 34.41 -12.57 -2.71
CA GLY A 96 35.82 -12.90 -2.57
C GLY A 96 36.79 -11.75 -2.85
N ASN A 97 36.28 -10.58 -3.22
CA ASN A 97 37.10 -9.40 -3.50
C ASN A 97 36.95 -8.36 -2.40
N GLU A 98 38.04 -7.62 -2.21
CA GLU A 98 38.05 -6.36 -1.48
C GLU A 98 37.79 -5.22 -2.48
N VAL A 99 36.75 -4.42 -2.24
CA VAL A 99 36.37 -3.30 -3.11
C VAL A 99 36.60 -1.96 -2.40
N PRO A 100 37.00 -0.89 -3.13
CA PRO A 100 37.10 0.43 -2.54
C PRO A 100 35.70 1.03 -2.28
N ILE A 101 35.57 1.85 -1.23
CA ILE A 101 34.34 2.54 -0.84
C ILE A 101 33.79 3.48 -1.93
N SER A 102 34.68 4.03 -2.75
CA SER A 102 34.40 4.98 -3.83
C SER A 102 35.47 4.82 -4.92
N PRO A 103 35.33 5.46 -6.10
CA PRO A 103 36.34 5.38 -7.16
C PRO A 103 37.76 5.81 -6.73
N ASP A 104 37.87 6.77 -5.83
CA ASP A 104 39.13 7.25 -5.24
C ASP A 104 39.47 6.56 -3.91
N GLY A 105 38.60 5.69 -3.40
CA GLY A 105 38.78 4.95 -2.16
C GLY A 105 38.60 5.78 -0.89
N SER A 106 37.98 6.96 -0.98
CA SER A 106 37.81 7.89 0.13
C SER A 106 36.37 8.39 0.34
N VAL A 107 36.06 8.75 1.58
CA VAL A 107 34.82 9.45 1.97
C VAL A 107 35.21 10.66 2.80
N THR A 108 34.59 11.82 2.51
CA THR A 108 34.78 13.03 3.32
C THR A 108 33.51 13.29 4.12
N LEU A 109 33.65 13.42 5.43
CA LEU A 109 32.57 13.82 6.33
C LEU A 109 32.63 15.33 6.53
N SER A 110 31.46 15.97 6.46
CA SER A 110 31.30 17.38 6.80
C SER A 110 31.03 17.54 8.28
N LEU A 111 31.45 18.68 8.85
CA LEU A 111 31.08 19.04 10.22
C LEU A 111 29.55 19.07 10.38
N SER A 112 29.11 18.64 11.56
CA SER A 112 27.70 18.67 11.94
C SER A 112 27.17 20.10 11.88
N SER A 113 26.00 20.24 11.25
CA SER A 113 25.31 21.50 11.13
C SER A 113 23.84 21.25 10.87
N ASP A 114 23.02 22.23 11.26
CA ASP A 114 21.57 22.21 11.14
C ASP A 114 21.08 21.72 9.76
N ASN A 115 21.64 22.26 8.67
CA ASN A 115 21.24 21.87 7.31
C ASN A 115 21.82 20.52 6.88
N ASN A 116 23.11 20.26 7.12
CA ASN A 116 23.74 19.01 6.65
C ASN A 116 23.12 17.79 7.33
N ASP A 117 22.85 17.88 8.64
CA ASP A 117 22.23 16.78 9.39
C ASP A 117 20.79 16.58 8.98
N TYR A 118 20.04 17.65 8.69
CA TYR A 118 18.71 17.54 8.11
C TYR A 118 18.72 16.86 6.73
N GLU A 119 19.63 17.24 5.83
CA GLU A 119 19.77 16.62 4.50
C GLU A 119 20.14 15.14 4.60
N TYR A 120 21.01 14.78 5.55
CA TYR A 120 21.33 13.39 5.85
C TYR A 120 20.10 12.61 6.32
N LEU A 121 19.32 13.16 7.26
CA LEU A 121 18.08 12.55 7.75
C LEU A 121 17.06 12.31 6.61
N VAL A 122 16.90 13.28 5.73
CA VAL A 122 16.04 13.17 4.54
C VAL A 122 16.52 12.03 3.65
N SER A 123 17.82 11.94 3.38
CA SER A 123 18.41 10.90 2.52
C SER A 123 18.15 9.49 3.08
N ILE A 124 18.45 9.27 4.35
CA ILE A 124 18.27 7.93 4.96
C ILE A 124 16.78 7.56 5.10
N TYR A 125 15.90 8.54 5.35
CA TYR A 125 14.45 8.35 5.35
C TYR A 125 13.93 7.93 3.96
N GLN A 126 14.31 8.67 2.91
CA GLN A 126 13.89 8.40 1.53
C GLN A 126 14.35 7.02 1.03
N LEU A 127 15.50 6.55 1.52
CA LEU A 127 16.02 5.23 1.20
C LEU A 127 15.42 4.10 2.06
N GLY A 128 14.52 4.42 2.99
CA GLY A 128 13.80 3.46 3.81
C GLY A 128 14.58 2.96 5.03
N PHE A 129 15.68 3.63 5.41
CA PHE A 129 16.43 3.31 6.63
C PHE A 129 15.76 3.92 7.86
N TYR A 130 14.50 3.56 8.09
CA TYR A 130 13.62 4.19 9.08
C TYR A 130 14.13 4.06 10.52
N GLU A 131 14.78 2.95 10.89
CA GLU A 131 15.36 2.79 12.23
C GLU A 131 16.48 3.82 12.49
N LYS A 132 17.42 3.94 11.55
CA LYS A 132 18.50 4.93 11.65
C LYS A 132 17.96 6.36 11.55
N SER A 133 17.02 6.60 10.63
CA SER A 133 16.33 7.89 10.50
C SER A 133 15.63 8.31 11.79
N PHE A 134 14.94 7.40 12.47
CA PHE A 134 14.28 7.65 13.74
C PHE A 134 15.29 8.06 14.82
N LEU A 135 16.34 7.26 15.02
CA LEU A 135 17.37 7.49 16.05
C LEU A 135 18.14 8.79 15.81
N ASP A 136 18.58 9.03 14.57
CA ASP A 136 19.35 10.22 14.23
C ASP A 136 18.47 11.48 14.29
N SER A 137 17.16 11.38 14.06
CA SER A 137 16.22 12.48 14.29
C SER A 137 16.14 12.87 15.77
N GLU A 138 16.24 11.91 16.70
CA GLU A 138 16.28 12.21 18.15
C GLU A 138 17.55 12.98 18.52
N LYS A 139 18.69 12.54 17.97
CA LYS A 139 19.96 13.23 18.16
C LYS A 139 19.88 14.67 17.65
N TYR A 140 19.37 14.85 16.43
CA TYR A 140 19.20 16.15 15.81
C TYR A 140 18.36 17.10 16.67
N ILE A 141 17.18 16.67 17.14
CA ILE A 141 16.29 17.52 17.94
C ILE A 141 16.95 17.95 19.25
N LYS A 142 17.77 17.07 19.86
CA LYS A 142 18.51 17.37 21.09
C LYS A 142 19.66 18.35 20.85
N GLU A 143 20.31 18.27 19.70
CA GLU A 143 21.47 19.10 19.34
C GLU A 143 21.04 20.49 18.86
N PHE A 144 20.00 20.56 18.02
CA PHE A 144 19.56 21.80 17.35
C PHE A 144 18.24 22.33 17.91
N THR A 145 18.13 22.47 19.24
CA THR A 145 16.87 22.83 19.96
C THR A 145 16.17 24.12 19.52
N GLY A 146 16.83 25.02 18.78
CA GLY A 146 16.25 26.26 18.24
C GLY A 146 16.11 26.28 16.72
N SER A 147 16.32 25.15 16.03
CA SER A 147 16.26 25.09 14.58
C SER A 147 14.82 25.26 14.06
N ASN A 148 14.69 26.01 12.96
CA ASN A 148 13.42 26.14 12.24
C ASN A 148 13.04 24.86 11.47
N LEU A 149 13.95 23.90 11.35
CA LEU A 149 13.73 22.59 10.72
C LEU A 149 13.20 21.54 11.70
N ILE A 150 13.10 21.85 13.01
CA ILE A 150 12.54 20.92 14.01
C ILE A 150 11.19 20.32 13.58
N PRO A 151 10.22 21.08 13.04
CA PRO A 151 8.95 20.49 12.61
C PRO A 151 9.12 19.47 11.48
N ASN A 152 10.06 19.72 10.55
CA ASN A 152 10.37 18.81 9.46
C ASN A 152 11.03 17.53 9.99
N VAL A 153 11.92 17.65 10.98
CA VAL A 153 12.54 16.49 11.63
C VAL A 153 11.55 15.71 12.49
N LEU A 154 10.61 16.37 13.16
CA LEU A 154 9.52 15.71 13.87
C LEU A 154 8.64 14.90 12.92
N PHE A 155 8.34 15.44 11.73
CA PHE A 155 7.66 14.69 10.68
C PHE A 155 8.47 13.45 10.26
N ILE A 156 9.75 13.60 9.92
CA ILE A 156 10.63 12.47 9.53
C ILE A 156 10.67 11.42 10.63
N LYS A 157 10.81 11.82 11.89
CA LYS A 157 10.82 10.91 13.05
C LYS A 157 9.49 10.17 13.19
N GLY A 158 8.37 10.89 13.14
CA GLY A 158 7.03 10.32 13.25
C GLY A 158 6.70 9.38 12.09
N ALA A 159 7.07 9.74 10.87
CA ALA A 159 6.91 8.92 9.68
C ALA A 159 7.81 7.67 9.73
N SER A 160 9.06 7.79 10.17
CA SER A 160 9.93 6.63 10.40
C SER A 160 9.32 5.64 11.39
N ALA A 161 8.76 6.12 12.52
CA ALA A 161 8.06 5.26 13.46
C ALA A 161 6.84 4.56 12.82
N TYR A 162 6.08 5.25 11.97
CA TYR A 162 4.96 4.67 11.22
C TYR A 162 5.42 3.50 10.34
N TYR A 163 6.49 3.69 9.55
CA TYR A 163 7.01 2.66 8.67
C TYR A 163 7.68 1.49 9.40
N LEU A 164 8.14 1.70 10.64
CA LEU A 164 8.60 0.63 11.54
C LEU A 164 7.44 -0.15 12.18
N GLY A 165 6.19 0.28 11.97
CA GLY A 165 5.01 -0.31 12.60
C GLY A 165 4.79 0.12 14.06
N ASP A 166 5.60 1.04 14.58
CA ASP A 166 5.39 1.65 15.90
C ASP A 166 4.39 2.81 15.78
N TYR A 167 3.13 2.43 15.56
CA TYR A 167 2.03 3.37 15.35
C TYR A 167 1.74 4.22 16.58
N GLN A 168 2.04 3.74 17.79
CA GLN A 168 1.77 4.48 19.02
C GLN A 168 2.77 5.62 19.21
N THR A 169 4.06 5.35 18.98
CA THR A 169 5.10 6.38 19.00
C THR A 169 4.90 7.38 17.86
N SER A 170 4.61 6.89 16.65
CA SER A 170 4.29 7.74 15.49
C SER A 170 3.12 8.68 15.78
N LEU A 171 2.01 8.14 16.29
CA LEU A 171 0.82 8.91 16.67
C LEU A 171 1.16 10.02 17.66
N SER A 172 1.96 9.73 18.70
CA SER A 172 2.35 10.74 19.69
C SER A 172 3.14 11.88 19.05
N ILE A 173 4.17 11.54 18.26
CA ILE A 173 5.06 12.53 17.64
C ILE A 173 4.30 13.39 16.63
N LEU A 174 3.53 12.77 15.74
CA LEU A 174 2.80 13.48 14.69
C LEU A 174 1.70 14.37 15.28
N LYS A 175 1.03 13.92 16.35
CA LYS A 175 0.01 14.73 17.02
C LYS A 175 0.60 16.00 17.62
N ASP A 176 1.74 15.88 18.29
CA ASP A 176 2.42 17.04 18.88
C ASP A 176 2.96 17.98 17.80
N MET A 177 3.49 17.43 16.70
CA MET A 177 3.95 18.19 15.54
C MET A 177 2.82 19.01 14.92
N VAL A 178 1.71 18.38 14.53
CA VAL A 178 0.59 19.05 13.85
C VAL A 178 -0.05 20.11 14.76
N LYS A 179 -0.18 19.81 16.05
CA LYS A 179 -0.72 20.75 17.03
C LYS A 179 0.17 21.98 17.24
N SER A 180 1.49 21.78 17.25
CA SER A 180 2.46 22.84 17.56
C SER A 180 2.84 23.66 16.33
N TYR A 181 2.75 23.06 15.14
CA TYR A 181 3.19 23.63 13.87
C TYR A 181 2.15 23.44 12.76
N PRO A 182 0.91 23.92 12.93
CA PRO A 182 -0.16 23.69 11.95
C PRO A 182 0.10 24.34 10.59
N ASP A 183 0.94 25.37 10.51
CA ASP A 183 1.29 26.04 9.25
C ASP A 183 2.56 25.47 8.59
N ASN A 184 3.16 24.41 9.15
CA ASN A 184 4.36 23.78 8.59
C ASN A 184 4.07 23.08 7.26
N GLU A 185 5.08 23.01 6.39
CA GLU A 185 4.95 22.41 5.05
C GLU A 185 4.59 20.92 5.05
N PHE A 186 4.83 20.21 6.16
CA PHE A 186 4.48 18.80 6.37
C PHE A 186 3.30 18.62 7.34
N ALA A 187 2.59 19.69 7.70
CA ALA A 187 1.50 19.60 8.66
C ALA A 187 0.32 18.77 8.14
N ASP A 188 0.05 18.83 6.83
CA ASP A 188 -0.96 18.00 6.18
C ASP A 188 -0.48 16.55 5.99
N ASP A 189 0.79 16.33 5.63
CA ASP A 189 1.40 14.98 5.63
C ASP A 189 1.32 14.32 7.01
N GLY A 190 1.65 15.08 8.06
CA GLY A 190 1.60 14.62 9.45
C GLY A 190 0.18 14.31 9.91
N GLN A 191 -0.78 15.16 9.57
CA GLN A 191 -2.20 14.95 9.87
C GLN A 191 -2.76 13.71 9.14
N TYR A 192 -2.33 13.49 7.89
CA TYR A 192 -2.69 12.30 7.12
C TYR A 192 -2.13 11.02 7.74
N LEU A 193 -0.82 11.00 8.05
CA LEU A 193 -0.19 9.84 8.67
C LEU A 193 -0.76 9.56 10.05
N LEU A 194 -1.13 10.59 10.82
CA LEU A 194 -1.81 10.43 12.09
C LEU A 194 -3.14 9.68 11.95
N ALA A 195 -3.95 10.03 10.95
CA ALA A 195 -5.19 9.32 10.65
C ALA A 195 -4.92 7.85 10.28
N ARG A 196 -3.85 7.57 9.52
CA ARG A 196 -3.44 6.21 9.16
C ARG A 196 -2.91 5.39 10.33
N CYS A 197 -2.15 5.99 11.25
CA CYS A 197 -1.74 5.35 12.51
C CYS A 197 -2.96 4.81 13.25
N LEU A 198 -3.99 5.64 13.39
CA LEU A 198 -5.22 5.30 14.10
C LEU A 198 -5.99 4.19 13.37
N GLY A 199 -6.24 4.36 12.07
CA GLY A 199 -7.04 3.41 11.29
C GLY A 199 -6.29 2.12 11.03
N GLN A 200 -5.28 2.17 10.16
CA GLN A 200 -4.58 1.00 9.66
C GLN A 200 -3.70 0.33 10.73
N GLY A 201 -3.11 1.11 11.63
CA GLY A 201 -2.19 0.60 12.64
C GLY A 201 -2.86 0.13 13.93
N LEU A 202 -3.75 0.94 14.49
CA LEU A 202 -4.33 0.73 15.81
C LEU A 202 -5.80 0.24 15.77
N ASN A 203 -6.41 0.14 14.58
CA ASN A 203 -7.82 -0.20 14.38
C ASN A 203 -8.80 0.73 15.12
N GLN A 204 -8.40 1.98 15.36
CA GLN A 204 -9.19 3.05 15.96
C GLN A 204 -9.91 3.83 14.85
N TRP A 205 -10.86 3.16 14.18
CA TRP A 205 -11.51 3.65 12.96
C TRP A 205 -12.24 4.99 13.14
N TRP A 206 -12.92 5.19 14.27
CA TRP A 206 -13.63 6.46 14.54
C TRP A 206 -12.68 7.62 14.74
N ASP A 207 -11.56 7.41 15.44
CA ASP A 207 -10.54 8.44 15.64
C ASP A 207 -9.84 8.75 14.31
N SER A 208 -9.53 7.73 13.51
CA SER A 208 -9.01 7.88 12.15
C SER A 208 -9.92 8.77 11.28
N ILE A 209 -11.23 8.50 11.28
CA ILE A 209 -12.23 9.31 10.56
C ILE A 209 -12.20 10.78 11.01
N ASN A 210 -12.06 11.04 12.32
CA ASN A 210 -12.01 12.41 12.83
C ASN A 210 -10.76 13.15 12.35
N GLU A 211 -9.63 12.45 12.23
CA GLU A 211 -8.37 13.05 11.83
C GLU A 211 -8.29 13.27 10.31
N TYR A 212 -8.92 12.42 9.50
CA TYR A 212 -9.17 12.74 8.09
C TYR A 212 -10.10 13.96 7.92
N LYS A 213 -11.15 14.10 8.75
CA LYS A 213 -11.99 15.31 8.74
C LYS A 213 -11.18 16.56 9.10
N ASN A 214 -10.29 16.47 10.10
CA ASN A 214 -9.37 17.56 10.46
C ASN A 214 -8.47 17.92 9.28
N LEU A 215 -7.94 16.93 8.55
CA LEU A 215 -7.16 17.17 7.33
C LEU A 215 -7.96 17.96 6.30
N ILE A 216 -9.16 17.50 5.97
CA ILE A 216 -10.02 18.11 4.95
C ILE A 216 -10.41 19.55 5.34
N GLN A 217 -10.68 19.78 6.63
CA GLN A 217 -11.09 21.07 7.15
C GLN A 217 -9.94 22.08 7.23
N ASN A 218 -8.80 21.65 7.76
CA ASN A 218 -7.67 22.54 8.04
C ASN A 218 -6.74 22.70 6.82
N TYR A 219 -6.66 21.68 5.96
CA TYR A 219 -5.79 21.64 4.79
C TYR A 219 -6.58 21.30 3.51
N PRO A 220 -7.60 22.09 3.13
CA PRO A 220 -8.48 21.78 1.98
C PRO A 220 -7.78 21.80 0.62
N GLN A 221 -6.55 22.32 0.54
CA GLN A 221 -5.71 22.30 -0.66
C GLN A 221 -4.65 21.19 -0.64
N SER A 222 -4.65 20.36 0.41
CA SER A 222 -3.74 19.23 0.51
C SER A 222 -4.02 18.23 -0.61
N GLU A 223 -2.97 17.64 -1.15
CA GLU A 223 -3.10 16.53 -2.11
C GLU A 223 -3.71 15.28 -1.46
N PHE A 224 -3.68 15.20 -0.13
CA PHE A 224 -4.25 14.09 0.61
C PHE A 224 -5.78 14.15 0.72
N VAL A 225 -6.45 15.24 0.34
CA VAL A 225 -7.91 15.38 0.51
C VAL A 225 -8.67 14.24 -0.19
N GLY A 226 -8.30 13.91 -1.43
CA GLY A 226 -8.97 12.85 -2.19
C GLY A 226 -8.79 11.47 -1.57
N VAL A 227 -7.56 11.13 -1.16
CA VAL A 227 -7.26 9.85 -0.49
C VAL A 227 -7.85 9.80 0.92
N ALA A 228 -7.92 10.93 1.64
CA ALA A 228 -8.57 11.03 2.94
C ALA A 228 -10.06 10.71 2.85
N TYR A 229 -10.79 11.23 1.85
CA TYR A 229 -12.18 10.84 1.63
C TYR A 229 -12.33 9.35 1.32
N TYR A 230 -11.43 8.79 0.52
CA TYR A 230 -11.45 7.37 0.18
C TYR A 230 -11.19 6.48 1.40
N GLU A 231 -10.13 6.75 2.15
CA GLU A 231 -9.76 5.99 3.36
C GLU A 231 -10.78 6.20 4.50
N MET A 232 -11.44 7.37 4.58
CA MET A 232 -12.64 7.55 5.41
C MET A 232 -13.77 6.63 5.00
N GLY A 233 -14.00 6.48 3.69
CA GLY A 233 -14.96 5.54 3.12
C GLY A 233 -14.67 4.10 3.57
N ASP A 234 -13.41 3.67 3.46
CA ASP A 234 -12.93 2.37 3.93
C ASP A 234 -13.20 2.18 5.44
N CYS A 235 -12.88 3.19 6.27
CA CYS A 235 -13.14 3.16 7.70
C CYS A 235 -14.65 3.02 8.00
N TYR A 236 -15.51 3.82 7.35
CA TYR A 236 -16.96 3.70 7.52
C TYR A 236 -17.49 2.36 7.03
N TYR A 237 -16.93 1.80 5.96
CA TYR A 237 -17.33 0.50 5.43
C TYR A 237 -17.00 -0.63 6.41
N ILE A 238 -15.81 -0.62 7.01
CA ILE A 238 -15.40 -1.57 8.08
C ILE A 238 -16.34 -1.47 9.29
N LEU A 239 -16.75 -0.26 9.64
CA LEU A 239 -17.72 0.01 10.71
C LEU A 239 -19.17 -0.32 10.32
N GLU A 240 -19.41 -0.92 9.14
CA GLU A 240 -20.73 -1.21 8.57
C GLU A 240 -21.64 0.02 8.41
N SER A 241 -21.05 1.23 8.46
CA SER A 241 -21.73 2.50 8.27
C SER A 241 -21.85 2.83 6.79
N TYR A 242 -22.48 1.93 6.03
CA TYR A 242 -22.50 1.98 4.56
C TYR A 242 -23.09 3.27 3.99
N SER A 243 -24.04 3.90 4.70
CA SER A 243 -24.56 5.22 4.31
C SER A 243 -23.47 6.29 4.36
N ASN A 244 -22.67 6.34 5.42
CA ASN A 244 -21.56 7.31 5.53
C ASN A 244 -20.42 6.95 4.59
N ALA A 245 -20.12 5.67 4.43
CA ALA A 245 -19.13 5.18 3.47
C ALA A 245 -19.47 5.62 2.04
N SER A 246 -20.74 5.46 1.63
CA SER A 246 -21.18 5.89 0.30
C SER A 246 -20.98 7.40 0.07
N VAL A 247 -21.24 8.23 1.07
CA VAL A 247 -21.00 9.68 0.96
C VAL A 247 -19.50 9.97 0.84
N ALA A 248 -18.66 9.32 1.62
CA ALA A 248 -17.21 9.52 1.59
C ALA A 248 -16.59 9.08 0.25
N TYR A 249 -16.96 7.90 -0.27
CA TYR A 249 -16.51 7.45 -1.60
C TYR A 249 -17.03 8.35 -2.72
N ASP A 250 -18.26 8.87 -2.62
CA ASP A 250 -18.78 9.83 -3.60
C ASP A 250 -18.02 11.16 -3.58
N GLN A 251 -17.54 11.62 -2.42
CA GLN A 251 -16.63 12.76 -2.33
C GLN A 251 -15.24 12.44 -2.88
N ALA A 252 -14.73 11.23 -2.67
CA ALA A 252 -13.43 10.82 -3.17
C ALA A 252 -13.39 10.67 -4.71
N ARG A 253 -14.49 10.21 -5.33
CA ARG A 253 -14.47 9.90 -6.77
C ARG A 253 -14.18 11.10 -7.67
N VAL A 254 -14.50 12.32 -7.22
CA VAL A 254 -14.31 13.54 -8.02
C VAL A 254 -12.83 13.90 -8.23
N PHE A 255 -11.91 13.28 -7.48
CA PHE A 255 -10.47 13.51 -7.59
C PHE A 255 -9.81 12.77 -8.77
N GLY A 256 -10.54 11.87 -9.45
CA GLY A 256 -10.05 11.21 -10.66
C GLY A 256 -8.99 10.13 -10.42
N GLY A 257 -8.45 9.60 -11.50
CA GLY A 257 -7.31 8.67 -11.48
C GLY A 257 -7.58 7.38 -10.69
N GLU A 258 -6.60 6.97 -9.90
CA GLU A 258 -6.69 5.77 -9.06
C GLU A 258 -7.72 5.91 -7.93
N ILE A 259 -7.88 7.12 -7.38
CA ILE A 259 -8.85 7.41 -6.32
C ILE A 259 -10.26 7.21 -6.85
N GLU A 260 -10.57 7.75 -8.03
CA GLU A 260 -11.87 7.57 -8.67
C GLU A 260 -12.19 6.10 -8.91
N LYS A 261 -11.25 5.36 -9.48
CA LYS A 261 -11.40 3.93 -9.73
C LYS A 261 -11.79 3.19 -8.46
N LYS A 262 -10.96 3.27 -7.42
CA LYS A 262 -11.22 2.60 -6.13
C LYS A 262 -12.53 3.06 -5.48
N SER A 263 -12.85 4.35 -5.58
CA SER A 263 -14.06 4.93 -4.99
C SER A 263 -15.34 4.48 -5.67
N ILE A 264 -15.37 4.35 -7.00
CA ILE A 264 -16.54 3.82 -7.72
C ILE A 264 -16.84 2.39 -7.27
N TYR A 265 -15.80 1.56 -7.16
CA TYR A 265 -15.95 0.18 -6.70
C TYR A 265 -16.45 0.09 -5.25
N GLY A 266 -15.83 0.83 -4.32
CA GLY A 266 -16.27 0.89 -2.93
C GLY A 266 -17.69 1.43 -2.77
N LEU A 267 -18.06 2.45 -3.56
CA LEU A 267 -19.41 3.02 -3.58
C LEU A 267 -20.46 2.03 -4.10
N ALA A 268 -20.14 1.27 -5.15
CA ALA A 268 -21.01 0.22 -5.67
C ALA A 268 -21.31 -0.85 -4.61
N HIS A 269 -20.28 -1.30 -3.89
CA HIS A 269 -20.42 -2.23 -2.77
C HIS A 269 -21.23 -1.63 -1.61
N CYS A 270 -21.08 -0.34 -1.30
CA CYS A 270 -21.94 0.33 -0.31
C CYS A 270 -23.41 0.25 -0.72
N PHE A 271 -23.75 0.55 -1.98
CA PHE A 271 -25.13 0.45 -2.44
C PHE A 271 -25.66 -0.98 -2.47
N TYR A 272 -24.80 -1.96 -2.76
CA TYR A 272 -25.18 -3.37 -2.66
C TYR A 272 -25.53 -3.75 -1.22
N LYS A 273 -24.72 -3.32 -0.24
CA LYS A 273 -24.96 -3.56 1.19
C LYS A 273 -26.19 -2.83 1.74
N LEU A 274 -26.50 -1.65 1.19
CA LEU A 274 -27.71 -0.89 1.50
C LEU A 274 -28.96 -1.39 0.75
N GLU A 275 -28.84 -2.49 -0.01
CA GLU A 275 -29.93 -3.06 -0.82
C GLU A 275 -30.48 -2.11 -1.90
N LEU A 276 -29.71 -1.07 -2.24
CA LEU A 276 -30.00 -0.14 -3.33
C LEU A 276 -29.50 -0.72 -4.65
N PHE A 277 -30.00 -1.91 -4.98
CA PHE A 277 -29.44 -2.77 -6.02
C PHE A 277 -29.36 -2.15 -7.42
N TYR A 278 -30.28 -1.25 -7.77
CA TYR A 278 -30.20 -0.53 -9.05
C TYR A 278 -28.98 0.39 -9.13
N LYS A 279 -28.71 1.13 -8.04
CA LYS A 279 -27.55 2.01 -7.96
C LYS A 279 -26.26 1.21 -7.95
N ALA A 280 -26.26 0.09 -7.22
CA ALA A 280 -25.13 -0.85 -7.20
C ALA A 280 -24.84 -1.38 -8.61
N ALA A 281 -25.84 -1.94 -9.29
CA ALA A 281 -25.68 -2.47 -10.64
C ALA A 281 -25.20 -1.40 -11.64
N SER A 282 -25.75 -0.18 -11.55
CA SER A 282 -25.34 0.94 -12.41
C SER A 282 -23.87 1.32 -12.21
N LEU A 283 -23.39 1.38 -10.96
CA LEU A 283 -21.99 1.69 -10.67
C LEU A 283 -21.02 0.55 -10.99
N PHE A 284 -21.43 -0.70 -10.79
CA PHE A 284 -20.62 -1.84 -11.23
C PHE A 284 -20.47 -1.86 -12.75
N ALA A 285 -21.55 -1.58 -13.50
CA ALA A 285 -21.50 -1.44 -14.95
C ALA A 285 -20.59 -0.27 -15.39
N GLU A 286 -20.68 0.88 -14.71
CA GLU A 286 -19.78 2.03 -14.93
C GLU A 286 -18.32 1.65 -14.70
N TYR A 287 -18.02 0.93 -13.61
CA TYR A 287 -16.69 0.45 -13.27
C TYR A 287 -16.10 -0.42 -14.38
N VAL A 288 -16.84 -1.46 -14.79
CA VAL A 288 -16.40 -2.39 -15.84
C VAL A 288 -16.22 -1.68 -17.17
N GLN A 289 -17.11 -0.74 -17.51
CA GLN A 289 -17.00 0.05 -18.73
C GLN A 289 -15.73 0.92 -18.75
N LYS A 290 -15.40 1.56 -17.62
CA LYS A 290 -14.29 2.50 -17.53
C LYS A 290 -12.94 1.81 -17.29
N TYR A 291 -12.95 0.70 -16.57
CA TYR A 291 -11.75 -0.02 -16.13
C TYR A 291 -11.81 -1.53 -16.47
N PRO A 292 -12.01 -1.91 -17.73
CA PRO A 292 -12.29 -3.30 -18.10
C PRO A 292 -11.14 -4.29 -17.85
N ASN A 293 -9.91 -3.80 -17.65
CA ASN A 293 -8.72 -4.62 -17.39
C ASN A 293 -8.22 -4.51 -15.95
N ASP A 294 -8.97 -3.85 -15.07
CA ASP A 294 -8.59 -3.73 -13.66
C ASP A 294 -8.76 -5.06 -12.91
N GLU A 295 -8.00 -5.25 -11.84
CA GLU A 295 -8.01 -6.48 -11.04
C GLU A 295 -9.38 -6.80 -10.41
N PHE A 296 -10.27 -5.80 -10.28
CA PHE A 296 -11.63 -5.98 -9.76
C PHE A 296 -12.71 -5.95 -10.86
N ALA A 297 -12.35 -5.88 -12.13
CA ALA A 297 -13.34 -5.75 -13.22
C ALA A 297 -14.20 -7.02 -13.36
N ASP A 298 -13.61 -8.19 -13.13
CA ASP A 298 -14.30 -9.48 -13.13
C ASP A 298 -15.29 -9.63 -11.95
N ASP A 299 -14.87 -9.24 -10.75
CA ASP A 299 -15.69 -9.14 -9.54
C ASP A 299 -16.85 -8.16 -9.76
N ALA A 300 -16.56 -6.95 -10.22
CA ALA A 300 -17.56 -5.93 -10.52
C ALA A 300 -18.59 -6.41 -11.55
N GLN A 301 -18.17 -7.09 -12.62
CA GLN A 301 -19.09 -7.62 -13.64
C GLN A 301 -20.02 -8.71 -13.06
N TYR A 302 -19.53 -9.53 -12.12
CA TYR A 302 -20.40 -10.45 -11.39
C TYR A 302 -21.39 -9.69 -10.50
N PHE A 303 -20.91 -8.70 -9.73
CA PHE A 303 -21.76 -7.96 -8.80
C PHE A 303 -22.79 -7.07 -9.51
N GLU A 304 -22.55 -6.64 -10.75
CA GLU A 304 -23.59 -6.08 -11.62
C GLU A 304 -24.76 -7.08 -11.75
N GLY A 305 -24.46 -8.32 -12.16
CA GLY A 305 -25.48 -9.37 -12.32
C GLY A 305 -26.14 -9.75 -11.00
N ALA A 306 -25.37 -9.88 -9.92
CA ALA A 306 -25.91 -10.18 -8.58
C ALA A 306 -26.84 -9.07 -8.09
N SER A 307 -26.50 -7.80 -8.37
CA SER A 307 -27.35 -6.66 -8.03
C SER A 307 -28.66 -6.69 -8.81
N TRP A 308 -28.62 -6.92 -10.13
CA TRP A 308 -29.84 -7.07 -10.92
C TRP A 308 -30.72 -8.23 -10.45
N TYR A 309 -30.11 -9.36 -10.13
CA TYR A 309 -30.83 -10.53 -9.60
C TYR A 309 -31.54 -10.21 -8.28
N ARG A 310 -30.86 -9.51 -7.37
CA ARG A 310 -31.40 -9.08 -6.06
C ARG A 310 -32.51 -8.04 -6.18
N ARG A 311 -32.60 -7.36 -7.33
CA ARG A 311 -33.69 -6.44 -7.70
C ARG A 311 -34.84 -7.15 -8.42
N ASP A 312 -34.78 -8.46 -8.62
CA ASP A 312 -35.71 -9.25 -9.42
C ASP A 312 -35.73 -8.89 -10.92
N ASP A 313 -34.73 -8.15 -11.42
CA ASP A 313 -34.55 -7.92 -12.86
C ASP A 313 -33.72 -9.04 -13.46
N TYR A 314 -34.34 -10.21 -13.60
CA TYR A 314 -33.67 -11.43 -14.01
C TYR A 314 -33.15 -11.39 -15.46
N GLN A 315 -33.73 -10.54 -16.31
CA GLN A 315 -33.27 -10.38 -17.68
C GLN A 315 -31.95 -9.60 -17.73
N GLN A 316 -31.86 -8.47 -17.01
CA GLN A 316 -30.59 -7.73 -16.88
C GLN A 316 -29.52 -8.54 -16.15
N ALA A 317 -29.92 -9.28 -15.11
CA ALA A 317 -29.02 -10.17 -14.38
C ALA A 317 -28.42 -11.25 -15.29
N LEU A 318 -29.25 -11.88 -16.12
CA LEU A 318 -28.82 -12.89 -17.09
C LEU A 318 -27.77 -12.33 -18.05
N GLU A 319 -28.00 -11.13 -18.61
CA GLU A 319 -27.09 -10.46 -19.52
C GLU A 319 -25.74 -10.13 -18.85
N ALA A 320 -25.76 -9.63 -17.61
CA ALA A 320 -24.55 -9.32 -16.86
C ALA A 320 -23.76 -10.57 -16.47
N PHE A 321 -24.41 -11.66 -16.06
CA PHE A 321 -23.71 -12.93 -15.81
C PHE A 321 -23.11 -13.52 -17.09
N ASP A 322 -23.78 -13.37 -18.24
CA ASP A 322 -23.21 -13.76 -19.52
C ASP A 322 -21.97 -12.94 -19.88
N LYS A 323 -21.98 -11.63 -19.66
CA LYS A 323 -20.77 -10.80 -19.81
C LYS A 323 -19.65 -11.26 -18.89
N SER A 324 -19.94 -11.57 -17.62
CA SER A 324 -18.95 -12.10 -16.67
C SER A 324 -18.25 -13.35 -17.21
N ILE A 325 -19.03 -14.30 -17.74
CA ILE A 325 -18.49 -15.58 -18.27
C ILE A 325 -17.66 -15.37 -19.54
N VAL A 326 -18.11 -14.47 -20.43
CA VAL A 326 -17.50 -14.29 -21.76
C VAL A 326 -16.29 -13.35 -21.71
N GLN A 327 -16.38 -12.25 -20.97
CA GLN A 327 -15.34 -11.23 -20.90
C GLN A 327 -14.26 -11.57 -19.88
N TYR A 328 -14.61 -12.27 -18.80
CA TYR A 328 -13.72 -12.59 -17.69
C TYR A 328 -13.65 -14.11 -17.40
N PRO A 329 -13.32 -14.96 -18.40
CA PRO A 329 -13.40 -16.42 -18.26
C PRO A 329 -12.41 -17.01 -17.24
N THR A 330 -11.31 -16.29 -16.97
CA THR A 330 -10.28 -16.66 -15.98
C THR A 330 -10.30 -15.77 -14.75
N GLY A 331 -11.32 -14.92 -14.61
CA GLY A 331 -11.46 -14.01 -13.47
C GLY A 331 -11.62 -14.77 -12.15
N THR A 332 -11.07 -14.22 -11.08
CA THR A 332 -11.04 -14.85 -9.75
C THR A 332 -11.41 -13.86 -8.68
N TRP A 333 -12.10 -14.35 -7.64
CA TRP A 333 -12.24 -13.61 -6.39
C TRP A 333 -10.86 -13.33 -5.76
N TYR A 334 -10.83 -12.49 -4.73
CA TYR A 334 -9.62 -12.16 -3.95
C TYR A 334 -8.84 -13.38 -3.42
N ASN A 335 -9.46 -14.55 -3.35
CA ASN A 335 -8.84 -15.80 -2.87
C ASN A 335 -8.44 -16.78 -3.99
N GLY A 336 -8.47 -16.35 -5.25
CA GLY A 336 -8.06 -17.15 -6.41
C GLY A 336 -9.11 -18.17 -6.89
N ILE A 337 -10.30 -18.20 -6.30
CA ILE A 337 -11.40 -19.05 -6.77
C ILE A 337 -12.04 -18.41 -8.02
N LEU A 338 -12.25 -19.19 -9.07
CA LEU A 338 -12.85 -18.72 -10.34
C LEU A 338 -14.26 -18.17 -10.13
N ILE A 339 -14.55 -17.03 -10.77
CA ILE A 339 -15.86 -16.38 -10.77
C ILE A 339 -16.82 -17.07 -11.75
N ALA A 340 -16.31 -17.51 -12.91
CA ALA A 340 -17.13 -18.04 -14.00
C ALA A 340 -18.16 -19.12 -13.59
N PRO A 341 -17.83 -20.12 -12.74
CA PRO A 341 -18.81 -21.11 -12.29
C PRO A 341 -19.94 -20.50 -11.43
N ALA A 342 -19.63 -19.50 -10.61
CA ALA A 342 -20.63 -18.77 -9.82
C ALA A 342 -21.55 -17.94 -10.73
N SER A 343 -20.98 -17.25 -11.73
CA SER A 343 -21.76 -16.54 -12.75
C SER A 343 -22.69 -17.49 -13.52
N MET A 344 -22.19 -18.67 -13.92
CA MET A 344 -23.01 -19.69 -14.57
C MET A 344 -24.14 -20.19 -13.67
N PHE A 345 -23.87 -20.43 -12.39
CA PHE A 345 -24.89 -20.88 -11.46
C PHE A 345 -26.01 -19.84 -11.32
N ASN A 346 -25.65 -18.57 -11.13
CA ASN A 346 -26.63 -17.49 -11.01
C ASN A 346 -27.35 -17.20 -12.33
N LYS A 347 -26.69 -17.36 -13.48
CA LYS A 347 -27.36 -17.40 -14.80
C LYS A 347 -28.45 -18.48 -14.83
N GLY A 348 -28.15 -19.69 -14.35
CA GLY A 348 -29.14 -20.75 -14.21
C GLY A 348 -30.34 -20.33 -13.36
N LEU A 349 -30.10 -19.67 -12.22
CA LEU A 349 -31.17 -19.17 -11.36
C LEU A 349 -32.02 -18.10 -12.05
N CYS A 350 -31.40 -17.18 -12.81
CA CYS A 350 -32.12 -16.20 -13.62
C CYS A 350 -33.03 -16.88 -14.64
N LEU A 351 -32.52 -17.89 -15.35
CA LEU A 351 -33.29 -18.64 -16.34
C LEU A 351 -34.50 -19.34 -15.73
N GLU A 352 -34.35 -19.93 -14.54
CA GLU A 352 -35.49 -20.52 -13.82
C GLU A 352 -36.54 -19.49 -13.45
N LYS A 353 -36.13 -18.32 -12.95
CA LYS A 353 -37.04 -17.20 -12.63
C LYS A 353 -37.77 -16.66 -13.86
N LEU A 354 -37.15 -16.78 -15.03
CA LEU A 354 -37.74 -16.43 -16.34
C LEU A 354 -38.54 -17.59 -16.97
N GLY A 355 -38.66 -18.75 -16.31
CA GLY A 355 -39.38 -19.92 -16.82
C GLY A 355 -38.64 -20.70 -17.92
N ARG A 356 -37.36 -20.41 -18.15
CA ARG A 356 -36.51 -21.02 -19.18
C ARG A 356 -35.80 -22.27 -18.62
N TYR A 357 -36.60 -23.22 -18.12
CA TYR A 357 -36.10 -24.37 -17.34
C TYR A 357 -35.14 -25.28 -18.11
N SER A 358 -35.42 -25.54 -19.40
CA SER A 358 -34.53 -26.37 -20.24
C SER A 358 -33.14 -25.74 -20.38
N GLU A 359 -33.05 -24.41 -20.46
CA GLU A 359 -31.77 -23.71 -20.58
C GLU A 359 -31.04 -23.69 -19.24
N ALA A 360 -31.76 -23.44 -18.13
CA ALA A 360 -31.20 -23.52 -16.79
C ALA A 360 -30.57 -24.90 -16.53
N TYR A 361 -31.29 -25.97 -16.88
CA TYR A 361 -30.83 -27.35 -16.74
C TYR A 361 -29.52 -27.60 -17.50
N GLN A 362 -29.41 -27.12 -18.74
CA GLN A 362 -28.16 -27.26 -19.51
C GLN A 362 -27.00 -26.46 -18.90
N VAL A 363 -27.26 -25.25 -18.39
CA VAL A 363 -26.23 -24.44 -17.72
C VAL A 363 -25.68 -25.18 -16.50
N TYR A 364 -26.53 -25.79 -15.67
CA TYR A 364 -26.07 -26.55 -14.51
C TYR A 364 -25.27 -27.80 -14.90
N LEU A 365 -25.65 -28.50 -15.96
CA LEU A 365 -24.86 -29.62 -16.50
C LEU A 365 -23.48 -29.16 -16.98
N ASP A 366 -23.42 -28.01 -17.65
CA ASP A 366 -22.17 -27.44 -18.14
C ASP A 366 -21.21 -27.06 -17.00
N ILE A 367 -21.72 -26.59 -15.86
CA ILE A 367 -20.89 -26.33 -14.66
C ILE A 367 -20.19 -27.61 -14.23
N ILE A 368 -20.93 -28.73 -14.11
CA ILE A 368 -20.37 -30.00 -13.65
C ILE A 368 -19.34 -30.53 -14.65
N ARG A 369 -19.60 -30.40 -15.95
CA ARG A 369 -18.70 -30.88 -17.01
C ARG A 369 -17.42 -30.06 -17.15
N LYS A 370 -17.55 -28.73 -17.11
CA LYS A 370 -16.43 -27.81 -17.36
C LYS A 370 -15.64 -27.49 -16.09
N TYR A 371 -16.27 -27.55 -14.92
CA TYR A 371 -15.68 -27.15 -13.65
C TYR A 371 -15.97 -28.17 -12.52
N PRO A 372 -15.52 -29.43 -12.63
CA PRO A 372 -15.89 -30.52 -11.70
C PRO A 372 -15.50 -30.31 -10.23
N GLY A 373 -14.67 -29.30 -9.92
CA GLY A 373 -14.29 -28.90 -8.56
C GLY A 373 -14.71 -27.48 -8.19
N ALA A 374 -15.70 -26.90 -8.86
CA ALA A 374 -16.13 -25.51 -8.63
C ALA A 374 -16.57 -25.28 -7.18
N LYS A 375 -16.17 -24.13 -6.65
CA LYS A 375 -16.49 -23.67 -5.30
C LYS A 375 -17.06 -22.26 -5.33
N TRP A 376 -17.84 -21.93 -4.32
CA TRP A 376 -18.18 -20.55 -4.00
C TRP A 376 -16.97 -19.82 -3.39
N ALA A 377 -17.07 -18.49 -3.28
CA ALA A 377 -16.02 -17.66 -2.69
C ALA A 377 -15.70 -18.07 -1.23
N ASP A 378 -16.65 -18.62 -0.49
CA ASP A 378 -16.45 -19.14 0.87
C ASP A 378 -15.81 -20.55 0.93
N GLY A 379 -15.51 -21.13 -0.24
CA GLY A 379 -14.92 -22.47 -0.37
C GLY A 379 -15.92 -23.63 -0.36
N THR A 380 -17.22 -23.36 -0.18
CA THR A 380 -18.26 -24.40 -0.23
C THR A 380 -18.46 -24.95 -1.65
N SER A 381 -18.91 -26.21 -1.75
CA SER A 381 -19.05 -26.92 -3.02
C SER A 381 -20.20 -26.36 -3.86
N LEU A 382 -19.88 -25.67 -4.95
CA LEU A 382 -20.86 -25.19 -5.92
C LEU A 382 -21.44 -26.35 -6.73
N ILE A 383 -20.67 -27.41 -6.94
CA ILE A 383 -21.09 -28.60 -7.68
C ILE A 383 -22.27 -29.29 -7.01
N SER A 384 -22.27 -29.35 -5.68
CA SER A 384 -23.39 -29.91 -4.91
C SER A 384 -24.67 -29.09 -5.10
N ASN A 385 -24.55 -27.76 -5.19
CA ASN A 385 -25.70 -26.91 -5.52
C ASN A 385 -26.20 -27.15 -6.95
N ALA A 386 -25.30 -27.27 -7.93
CA ALA A 386 -25.68 -27.52 -9.33
C ALA A 386 -26.41 -28.87 -9.49
N GLN A 387 -25.91 -29.93 -8.84
CA GLN A 387 -26.57 -31.25 -8.82
C GLN A 387 -27.97 -31.15 -8.23
N TYR A 388 -28.14 -30.45 -7.10
CA TYR A 388 -29.44 -30.25 -6.49
C TYR A 388 -30.43 -29.55 -7.44
N ARG A 389 -30.01 -28.48 -8.15
CA ARG A 389 -30.87 -27.79 -9.12
C ARG A 389 -31.22 -28.68 -10.32
N ILE A 390 -30.28 -29.49 -10.81
CA ILE A 390 -30.53 -30.47 -11.88
C ILE A 390 -31.64 -31.43 -11.46
N GLU A 391 -31.57 -32.04 -10.28
CA GLU A 391 -32.60 -32.96 -9.80
C GLU A 391 -33.99 -32.31 -9.73
N LEU A 392 -34.08 -31.06 -9.26
CA LEU A 392 -35.35 -30.32 -9.21
C LEU A 392 -35.95 -30.04 -10.59
N LEU A 393 -35.10 -29.84 -11.60
CA LEU A 393 -35.55 -29.47 -12.94
C LEU A 393 -35.82 -30.67 -13.86
N LYS A 394 -35.43 -31.89 -13.49
CA LYS A 394 -35.60 -33.09 -14.33
C LYS A 394 -37.05 -33.27 -14.79
N ASP A 395 -38.00 -33.15 -13.87
CA ASP A 395 -39.42 -33.37 -14.16
C ASP A 395 -40.07 -32.19 -14.89
N ALA A 396 -39.42 -31.02 -14.91
CA ALA A 396 -39.90 -29.82 -15.61
C ALA A 396 -39.36 -29.72 -17.05
N VAL A 397 -38.35 -30.53 -17.40
CA VAL A 397 -37.65 -30.50 -18.70
C VAL A 397 -37.92 -31.75 -19.54
N LEU A 398 -38.26 -32.88 -18.89
CA LEU A 398 -38.74 -34.12 -19.52
C LEU A 398 -40.25 -34.07 -19.71
#